data_AF-A0ABD0NPP0-F1
#
_entry.id   AF-A0ABD0NPP0-F1
#
_cell.length_a   1.000
_cell.length_b   1.000
_cell.length_c   1.000
_cell.angle_alpha   90.00
_cell.angle_beta   90.00
_cell.angle_gamma   90.00
#
_symmetry.space_group_name_H-M   'P 1'
#
loop_
_entity.id
_entity.type
_entity.pdbx_description
1 polymer ?
#
loop_
_entity_poly.entity_id
_entity_poly.type
_entity_poly.pdbx_seq_one_letter_code
_entity_poly.pdbx_strand_id
1 'polypeptide(L)' 'KHSSGNMTNEKITRLYDMGCEPERRAWVDRYIAFMEERGTPVPNLPSVGKKPLDLCRLYLCVREIGGLAM' A
#
# COMPACT_ATOMS: atom_id res chain seq x y z
N LYS A 1 -1.53 9.78 21.08
CA LYS A 1 -0.50 10.22 20.09
C LYS A 1 -0.81 9.51 18.78
N HIS A 2 -1.47 10.16 17.83
CA HIS A 2 -1.59 9.64 16.48
C HIS A 2 -0.17 9.68 15.88
N SER A 3 0.46 8.53 15.71
CA SER A 3 1.68 8.44 14.92
C SER A 3 1.30 8.84 13.51
N SER A 4 1.56 10.09 13.12
CA SER A 4 1.49 10.52 11.74
C SER A 4 2.44 9.62 10.96
N GLY A 5 1.92 8.59 10.29
CA GLY A 5 2.71 7.78 9.39
C GLY A 5 3.37 8.72 8.39
N ASN A 6 4.69 8.61 8.20
CA ASN A 6 5.41 9.44 7.26
C ASN A 6 4.83 9.17 5.86
N MET A 7 3.97 10.05 5.35
CA MET A 7 3.50 10.00 3.98
C MET A 7 4.53 10.66 3.07
N THR A 8 4.70 10.11 1.88
CA THR A 8 5.48 10.74 0.80
C THR A 8 4.63 11.76 0.04
N ASN A 9 5.25 12.53 -0.86
CA ASN A 9 4.52 13.35 -1.84
C ASN A 9 4.15 12.57 -3.11
N GLU A 10 4.41 11.27 -3.14
CA GLU A 10 4.16 10.43 -4.31
C GLU A 10 2.72 9.94 -4.28
N LYS A 11 2.05 9.92 -5.43
CA LYS A 11 0.66 9.47 -5.53
C LYS A 11 0.57 7.97 -5.27
N ILE A 12 -0.52 7.54 -4.65
CA ILE A 12 -0.80 6.11 -4.42
C ILE A 12 -0.81 5.29 -5.71
N THR A 13 -1.13 5.92 -6.85
CA THR A 13 -1.11 5.30 -8.18
C THR A 13 0.28 4.81 -8.59
N ARG A 14 1.36 5.30 -7.99
CA ARG A 14 2.70 4.77 -8.27
C ARG A 14 2.83 3.28 -7.94
N LEU A 15 1.97 2.72 -7.07
CA LEU A 15 1.94 1.29 -6.76
C LEU A 15 1.82 0.38 -7.99
N TYR A 16 1.18 0.85 -9.08
CA TYR A 16 1.07 0.08 -10.33
C TYR A 16 2.43 -0.26 -10.93
N ASP A 17 3.45 0.58 -10.70
CA ASP A 17 4.74 0.52 -11.36
C ASP A 17 5.88 0.08 -10.42
N MET A 18 5.59 -0.27 -9.17
CA MET A 18 6.62 -0.59 -8.15
C MET A 18 7.15 -2.03 -8.20
N GLY A 19 6.65 -2.87 -9.11
CA GLY A 19 7.12 -4.25 -9.30
C GLY A 19 6.47 -4.95 -10.49
N CYS A 20 6.79 -6.24 -10.67
CA CYS A 20 6.45 -7.02 -11.86
C CYS A 20 5.44 -8.15 -11.61
N GLU A 21 4.82 -8.21 -10.44
CA GLU A 21 3.86 -9.25 -10.10
C GLU A 21 2.63 -9.19 -11.02
N PRO A 22 2.19 -10.31 -11.61
CA PRO A 22 1.06 -10.32 -12.54
C PRO A 22 -0.26 -9.88 -11.87
N GLU A 23 -0.40 -10.13 -10.56
CA GLU A 23 -1.59 -9.73 -9.79
C GLU A 23 -1.58 -8.27 -9.33
N ARG A 24 -0.47 -7.54 -9.52
CA ARG A 24 -0.26 -6.18 -8.98
C ARG A 24 -1.39 -5.23 -9.34
N ARG A 25 -1.72 -5.14 -10.63
CA ARG A 25 -2.75 -4.21 -11.10
C ARG A 25 -4.10 -4.47 -10.43
N ALA A 26 -4.57 -5.72 -10.46
CA ALA A 26 -5.80 -6.14 -9.82
C ALA A 26 -5.78 -6.00 -8.30
N TRP A 27 -4.61 -6.11 -7.66
CA TRP A 27 -4.46 -5.84 -6.23
C TRP A 27 -4.59 -4.34 -5.93
N VAL A 28 -3.90 -3.49 -6.69
CA VAL A 28 -3.93 -2.03 -6.50
C VAL A 28 -5.33 -1.46 -6.76
N ASP A 29 -6.00 -1.91 -7.82
CA ASP A 29 -7.39 -1.51 -8.14
C ASP A 29 -8.32 -1.81 -6.95
N ARG A 30 -8.25 -3.05 -6.43
CA ARG A 30 -9.05 -3.48 -5.27
C ARG A 30 -8.71 -2.71 -4.00
N TYR A 31 -7.42 -2.44 -3.76
CA TYR A 31 -6.97 -1.71 -2.58
C TYR A 31 -7.49 -0.27 -2.58
N ILE A 32 -7.36 0.45 -3.70
CA ILE A 32 -7.82 1.83 -3.80
C ILE A 32 -9.34 1.90 -3.61
N ALA A 33 -10.09 1.06 -4.34
CA ALA A 33 -11.55 1.00 -4.21
C ALA A 33 -11.98 0.67 -2.77
N PHE A 34 -11.31 -0.28 -2.12
CA PHE A 34 -11.58 -0.63 -0.71
C PHE A 34 -11.33 0.55 0.24
N MET A 35 -10.23 1.31 0.05
CA MET A 35 -9.92 2.47 0.88
C MET A 35 -10.89 3.64 0.66
N GLU A 36 -11.40 3.80 -0.56
CA GLU A 36 -12.46 4.77 -0.87
C GLU A 36 -13.80 4.37 -0.26
N GLU A 37 -14.23 3.12 -0.42
CA GLU A 37 -15.51 2.62 0.10
C GLU A 37 -15.60 2.72 1.63
N ARG A 38 -14.50 2.43 2.33
CA ARG A 38 -14.41 2.57 3.80
C ARG A 38 -14.29 4.02 4.29
N GLY A 39 -14.30 5.01 3.40
CA GLY A 39 -14.22 6.45 3.74
C GLY A 39 -12.86 6.92 4.24
N THR A 40 -11.77 6.17 3.99
CA THR A 40 -10.40 6.58 4.37
C THR A 40 -9.45 6.52 3.18
N PRO A 41 -9.68 7.34 2.13
CA PRO A 41 -8.84 7.30 0.94
C PRO A 41 -7.38 7.60 1.27
N VAL A 42 -6.47 6.94 0.56
CA VAL A 42 -5.02 7.10 0.73
C VAL A 42 -4.47 7.80 -0.52
N PRO A 43 -4.31 9.14 -0.51
CA PRO A 43 -3.91 9.88 -1.71
C PRO A 43 -2.43 9.70 -2.04
N ASN A 44 -1.60 9.45 -1.04
CA ASN A 44 -0.15 9.39 -1.15
C ASN A 44 0.42 8.10 -0.59
N LEU A 45 1.55 7.68 -1.15
CA LEU A 45 2.28 6.51 -0.68
C LEU A 45 2.80 6.72 0.75
N PRO A 46 2.63 5.75 1.66
CA PRO A 46 3.33 5.75 2.93
C PRO A 46 4.84 5.51 2.73
N SER A 47 5.63 5.85 3.74
CA SER A 47 7.08 5.62 3.76
C SER A 47 7.57 4.97 5.04
N VAL A 48 8.69 4.28 4.91
CA VAL A 48 9.51 3.84 6.04
C VAL A 48 10.82 4.64 5.98
N GLY A 49 11.02 5.50 6.98
CA GLY A 49 12.11 6.48 6.95
C GLY A 49 11.93 7.48 5.82
N LYS A 50 12.76 7.37 4.77
CA LYS A 50 12.73 8.21 3.56
C LYS A 50 12.33 7.45 2.29
N LYS A 51 12.04 6.15 2.39
CA LYS A 51 11.74 5.30 1.23
C LYS A 51 10.23 5.11 1.09
N PRO A 52 9.65 5.37 -0.10
CA PRO A 52 8.27 5.00 -0.40
C PRO A 52 8.07 3.50 -0.22
N LEU A 53 6.95 3.11 0.39
CA LEU A 53 6.64 1.74 0.72
C LEU A 53 5.78 1.10 -0.37
N ASP A 54 6.24 -0.01 -0.95
CA ASP A 54 5.42 -0.82 -1.85
C ASP A 54 4.40 -1.62 -1.03
N LEU A 55 3.16 -1.13 -1.01
CA LEU A 55 2.07 -1.76 -0.27
C LEU A 55 1.67 -3.13 -0.84
N CYS A 56 1.75 -3.31 -2.16
CA CYS A 56 1.42 -4.58 -2.80
C CYS A 56 2.42 -5.64 -2.34
N ARG A 57 3.72 -5.35 -2.47
CA ARG A 57 4.78 -6.27 -2.06
C ARG A 57 4.71 -6.57 -0.57
N LEU A 58 4.50 -5.55 0.27
CA LEU A 58 4.35 -5.72 1.71
C LEU A 58 3.19 -6.66 2.06
N TYR A 59 2.01 -6.42 1.48
CA TYR A 59 0.83 -7.24 1.73
C TYR A 59 1.06 -8.71 1.33
N LEU A 60 1.66 -8.95 0.16
CA LEU A 60 1.97 -10.30 -0.32
C LEU A 60 2.91 -11.02 0.66
N CYS A 61 4.01 -10.38 1.06
CA CYS A 61 4.96 -10.96 2.02
C CYS A 61 4.31 -11.25 3.39
N VAL A 62 3.49 -10.31 3.90
CA VAL A 62 2.78 -10.49 5.18
C VAL A 62 1.76 -11.62 5.08
N ARG A 63 1.05 -11.74 3.95
CA ARG A 63 0.12 -12.85 3.70
C ARG A 63 0.83 -14.21 3.69
N GLU A 64 2.03 -14.28 3.12
CA GLU A 64 2.82 -15.52 3.06
C GLU A 64 3.28 -16.03 4.44
N ILE A 65 3.57 -15.12 5.38
CA ILE A 65 3.95 -15.49 6.76
C ILE A 65 2.74 -15.78 7.68
N GLY A 66 1.52 -15.64 7.16
CA GLY A 66 0.26 -15.92 7.87
C GLY A 66 -0.64 -14.70 8.08
N GLY A 67 -0.12 -13.49 7.93
CA GLY A 67 -0.84 -12.25 8.19
C GLY A 67 -0.26 -11.48 9.37
N LEU A 68 -0.86 -10.33 9.70
CA LEU A 68 -0.34 -9.42 10.74
C LEU A 68 -0.41 -9.99 12.16
N ALA A 69 -1.39 -10.86 12.44
CA ALA A 69 -1.66 -11.39 13.77
C ALA A 69 -1.10 -12.81 14.00
N MET A 70 -0.34 -13.33 13.03
CA MET A 70 0.27 -14.66 13.07
C MET A 70 1.69 -14.62 13.62
#